data_AF-A0A0P7ZIC1-F1
#
_entry.id   AF-A0A0P7ZIC1-F1
#
_cell.length_a   1.000
_cell.length_b   1.000
_cell.length_c   1.000
_cell.angle_alpha   90.00
_cell.angle_beta   90.00
_cell.angle_gamma   90.00
#
_symmetry.space_group_name_H-M   'P 1'
#
loop_
_entity.id
_entity.type
_entity.pdbx_description
1 polymer ?
#
loop_
_entity_poly.entity_id
_entity_poly.type
_entity_poly.pdbx_seq_one_letter_code
_entity_poly.pdbx_strand_id
1 'polypeptide(L)'
;MLKPGARIGILGGGQLGRMLALDAARLGFATHIFTPEDNSPAARVSAACTVAPYDDLDAVARFAGDVDVVTYEFENVPVETARKAGEHAPLRPGVKALDVCQDRVTEKRFVNQAGIETTPWRAVSTAQEANEAAEALGMPAILKTRRMGYDGKGQQVIRAPSDAAAAFAALGGVPCILEAFAPFVREVSVVAARSVDGAISAFPLAQNHHEGGILRTSIAPAPGSDALAPDALRIASAVLEGLDYVGVLAVELFVLEDGRLWVNEIAPRVHNTGHWTMDACAASQFEQHIRAVAGWPLGDPAPHSAARMDNLIWDDVNRWQALASEPGVCLHLYGKGEARPGRKMGHVNRLSPLT
;
A
#
# COMPACT_ATOMS: atom_id res chain seq x y z
N MET A 1 -22.54 -11.88 -1.76
CA MET A 1 -21.82 -11.58 -3.01
C MET A 1 -22.63 -10.56 -3.81
N LEU A 2 -22.01 -9.48 -4.26
CA LEU A 2 -22.67 -8.48 -5.13
C LEU A 2 -22.85 -9.03 -6.54
N LYS A 3 -23.91 -8.62 -7.23
CA LYS A 3 -24.16 -9.00 -8.63
C LYS A 3 -23.50 -8.00 -9.58
N PRO A 4 -23.11 -8.39 -10.81
CA PRO A 4 -22.79 -7.43 -11.86
C PRO A 4 -23.90 -6.38 -11.99
N GLY A 5 -23.53 -5.12 -12.18
CA GLY A 5 -24.39 -3.95 -12.12
C GLY A 5 -24.44 -3.25 -10.75
N ALA A 6 -24.00 -3.91 -9.68
CA ALA A 6 -23.84 -3.28 -8.37
C ALA A 6 -22.78 -2.15 -8.41
N ARG A 7 -22.89 -1.23 -7.46
CA ARG A 7 -22.04 -0.05 -7.37
C ARG A 7 -21.08 -0.13 -6.17
N ILE A 8 -19.80 0.05 -6.45
CA ILE A 8 -18.72 0.07 -5.46
C ILE A 8 -18.30 1.52 -5.21
N GLY A 9 -18.43 1.98 -3.96
CA GLY A 9 -17.92 3.27 -3.53
C GLY A 9 -16.42 3.19 -3.20
N ILE A 10 -15.63 4.15 -3.69
CA ILE A 10 -14.20 4.26 -3.40
C ILE A 10 -13.92 5.63 -2.77
N LEU A 11 -13.44 5.64 -1.52
CA LEU A 11 -12.89 6.82 -0.88
C LEU A 11 -11.45 7.06 -1.38
N GLY A 12 -11.26 8.13 -2.14
CA GLY A 12 -9.97 8.45 -2.79
C GLY A 12 -10.04 8.43 -4.30
N GLY A 13 -9.50 9.49 -4.92
CA GLY A 13 -9.59 9.76 -6.34
C GLY A 13 -8.30 9.52 -7.14
N GLY A 14 -7.24 9.01 -6.52
CA GLY A 14 -5.91 8.85 -7.07
C GLY A 14 -5.75 7.69 -8.06
N GLN A 15 -4.50 7.31 -8.33
CA GLN A 15 -4.20 6.27 -9.32
C GLN A 15 -4.63 4.88 -8.88
N LEU A 16 -4.67 4.60 -7.58
CA LEU A 16 -5.02 3.27 -7.07
C LEU A 16 -6.52 3.04 -7.25
N GLY A 17 -7.34 4.04 -6.93
CA GLY A 17 -8.78 4.11 -7.19
C GLY A 17 -9.10 4.07 -8.67
N ARG A 18 -8.26 4.68 -9.53
CA ARG A 18 -8.38 4.54 -10.98
C ARG A 18 -8.23 3.08 -11.42
N MET A 19 -7.20 2.38 -10.94
CA MET A 19 -6.97 0.99 -11.32
C MET A 19 -8.01 0.04 -10.71
N LEU A 20 -8.49 0.31 -9.49
CA LEU A 20 -9.67 -0.35 -8.91
C LEU A 20 -10.92 -0.17 -9.77
N ALA A 21 -11.18 1.06 -10.23
CA ALA A 21 -12.35 1.36 -11.06
C ALA A 21 -12.29 0.69 -12.44
N LEU A 22 -11.11 0.61 -13.06
CA LEU A 22 -10.93 -0.09 -14.34
C LEU A 22 -11.23 -1.59 -14.21
N ASP A 23 -10.71 -2.26 -13.17
CA ASP A 23 -10.98 -3.68 -12.95
C ASP A 23 -12.42 -3.94 -12.47
N ALA A 24 -13.01 -3.03 -11.71
CA ALA A 24 -14.42 -3.07 -11.35
C ALA A 24 -15.32 -3.01 -12.60
N ALA A 25 -15.04 -2.07 -13.52
CA ALA A 25 -15.78 -1.95 -14.77
C ALA A 25 -15.64 -3.21 -15.64
N ARG A 26 -14.43 -3.79 -15.71
CA ARG A 26 -14.18 -5.06 -16.42
C ARG A 26 -15.02 -6.21 -15.86
N LEU A 27 -15.24 -6.24 -14.55
CA LEU A 27 -16.08 -7.22 -13.86
C LEU A 27 -17.59 -6.91 -13.91
N GLY A 28 -17.98 -5.79 -14.55
CA GLY A 28 -19.38 -5.38 -14.69
C GLY A 28 -19.92 -4.60 -13.50
N PHE A 29 -19.07 -4.05 -12.63
CA PHE A 29 -19.49 -3.15 -11.55
C PHE A 29 -19.41 -1.69 -11.99
N ALA A 30 -20.29 -0.85 -11.46
CA ALA A 30 -20.13 0.59 -11.51
C ALA A 30 -19.30 1.07 -10.32
N THR A 31 -18.51 2.13 -10.48
CA THR A 31 -17.83 2.79 -9.35
C THR A 31 -18.32 4.19 -9.12
N HIS A 32 -18.33 4.59 -7.85
CA HIS A 32 -18.58 5.94 -7.38
C HIS A 32 -17.37 6.41 -6.58
N ILE A 33 -16.73 7.49 -7.01
CA ILE A 33 -15.57 8.05 -6.32
C ILE A 33 -15.98 9.14 -5.35
N PHE A 34 -15.41 9.16 -4.15
CA PHE A 34 -15.47 10.31 -3.23
C PHE A 34 -14.07 10.92 -3.10
N THR A 35 -13.92 12.19 -3.45
CA THR A 35 -12.61 12.85 -3.52
C THR A 35 -12.75 14.38 -3.37
N PRO A 36 -11.77 15.09 -2.79
CA PRO A 36 -11.76 16.56 -2.81
C PRO A 36 -11.32 17.13 -4.16
N GLU A 37 -10.69 16.33 -5.01
CA GLU A 37 -10.17 16.76 -6.33
C GLU A 37 -11.19 16.49 -7.43
N ASP A 38 -11.68 17.55 -8.08
CA ASP A 38 -12.45 17.42 -9.31
C ASP A 38 -11.59 16.83 -10.44
N ASN A 39 -12.21 16.05 -11.33
CA ASN A 39 -11.54 15.41 -12.46
C ASN A 39 -10.30 14.57 -12.08
N SER A 40 -10.31 13.98 -10.89
CA SER A 40 -9.22 13.14 -10.39
C SER A 40 -8.96 11.90 -11.28
N PRO A 41 -7.80 11.24 -11.18
CA PRO A 41 -7.50 10.04 -11.96
C PRO A 41 -8.58 8.96 -11.96
N ALA A 42 -9.19 8.67 -10.80
CA ALA A 42 -10.26 7.69 -10.66
C ALA A 42 -11.62 8.19 -11.16
N ALA A 43 -11.94 9.47 -10.95
CA ALA A 43 -13.22 10.06 -11.37
C ALA A 43 -13.43 9.92 -12.88
N ARG A 44 -12.36 10.08 -13.67
CA ARG A 44 -12.38 9.99 -15.15
C ARG A 44 -12.72 8.62 -15.72
N VAL A 45 -12.71 7.56 -14.91
CA VAL A 45 -13.00 6.19 -15.35
C VAL A 45 -14.14 5.56 -14.55
N SER A 46 -14.89 6.38 -13.80
CA SER A 46 -15.95 5.92 -12.90
C SER A 46 -17.32 6.42 -13.36
N ALA A 47 -18.37 5.70 -12.95
CA ALA A 47 -19.74 6.02 -13.34
C ALA A 47 -20.29 7.27 -12.63
N ALA A 48 -19.78 7.55 -11.42
CA ALA A 48 -20.14 8.72 -10.63
C ALA A 48 -18.95 9.25 -9.81
N CYS A 49 -19.01 10.53 -9.45
CA CYS A 49 -18.05 11.18 -8.57
C CYS A 49 -18.78 12.17 -7.66
N THR A 50 -18.50 12.12 -6.37
CA THR A 50 -18.86 13.15 -5.39
C THR A 50 -17.59 13.93 -5.05
N VAL A 51 -17.57 15.21 -5.44
CA VAL A 51 -16.46 16.11 -5.12
C VAL A 51 -16.75 16.83 -3.80
N ALA A 52 -16.10 16.41 -2.72
CA ALA A 52 -16.26 16.99 -1.40
C ALA A 52 -15.03 16.72 -0.50
N PRO A 53 -14.77 17.58 0.50
CA PRO A 53 -13.82 17.30 1.57
C PRO A 53 -14.16 16.02 2.34
N TYR A 54 -13.15 15.30 2.85
CA TYR A 54 -13.37 14.08 3.62
C TYR A 54 -14.09 14.30 4.96
N ASP A 55 -14.01 15.51 5.51
CA ASP A 55 -14.69 15.90 6.75
C ASP A 55 -16.15 16.38 6.55
N ASP A 56 -16.65 16.44 5.31
CA ASP A 56 -18.08 16.62 5.02
C ASP A 56 -18.84 15.30 5.22
N LEU A 57 -19.16 15.00 6.48
CA LEU A 57 -19.84 13.76 6.87
C LEU A 57 -21.25 13.60 6.27
N ASP A 58 -21.91 14.70 5.91
CA ASP A 58 -23.21 14.64 5.24
C ASP A 58 -23.05 14.25 3.77
N ALA A 59 -22.01 14.74 3.08
CA ALA A 59 -21.67 14.28 1.74
C ALA A 59 -21.23 12.81 1.74
N VAL A 60 -20.46 12.39 2.75
CA VAL A 60 -20.06 10.98 2.94
C VAL A 60 -21.29 10.10 3.13
N ALA A 61 -22.27 10.53 3.94
CA ALA A 61 -23.51 9.80 4.15
C ALA A 61 -24.31 9.63 2.84
N ARG A 62 -24.49 10.71 2.06
CA ARG A 62 -25.17 10.65 0.76
C ARG A 62 -24.44 9.72 -0.21
N PHE A 63 -23.13 9.85 -0.31
CA PHE A 63 -22.28 8.98 -1.12
C PHE A 63 -22.42 7.51 -0.74
N ALA A 64 -22.29 7.19 0.55
CA ALA A 64 -22.35 5.82 1.02
C ALA A 64 -23.76 5.21 0.92
N GLY A 65 -24.81 6.03 0.97
CA GLY A 65 -26.20 5.60 0.72
C GLY A 65 -26.50 5.24 -0.74
N ASP A 66 -25.66 5.66 -1.68
CA ASP A 66 -25.85 5.44 -3.12
C ASP A 66 -25.06 4.25 -3.68
N VAL A 67 -24.37 3.47 -2.82
CA VAL A 67 -23.49 2.35 -3.20
C VAL A 67 -23.78 1.08 -2.40
N ASP A 68 -23.39 -0.08 -2.94
CA ASP A 68 -23.64 -1.39 -2.31
C ASP A 68 -22.51 -1.83 -1.35
N VAL A 69 -21.32 -1.26 -1.48
CA VAL A 69 -20.15 -1.49 -0.64
C VAL A 69 -19.21 -0.29 -0.75
N VAL A 70 -18.50 0.06 0.33
CA VAL A 70 -17.48 1.11 0.35
C VAL A 70 -16.11 0.48 0.58
N THR A 71 -15.13 0.90 -0.21
CA THR A 71 -13.69 0.67 0.02
C THR A 71 -12.93 2.00 -0.01
N TYR A 72 -11.63 1.97 0.27
CA TYR A 72 -10.73 3.11 0.20
C TYR A 72 -9.44 2.74 -0.53
N GLU A 73 -8.88 3.69 -1.28
CA GLU A 73 -7.64 3.47 -2.05
C GLU A 73 -6.36 3.90 -1.31
N PHE A 74 -6.47 4.64 -0.20
CA PHE A 74 -5.32 5.20 0.53
C PHE A 74 -5.50 5.10 2.04
N GLU A 75 -4.39 4.96 2.75
CA GLU A 75 -4.28 4.69 4.19
C GLU A 75 -4.58 5.91 5.07
N ASN A 76 -4.58 7.11 4.49
CA ASN A 76 -4.81 8.37 5.21
C ASN A 76 -6.26 8.88 5.10
N VAL A 77 -7.22 8.03 4.68
CA VAL A 77 -8.65 8.36 4.82
C VAL A 77 -8.92 8.63 6.30
N PRO A 78 -9.53 9.76 6.68
CA PRO A 78 -9.84 10.01 8.08
C PRO A 78 -10.74 8.91 8.63
N VAL A 79 -10.41 8.40 9.82
CA VAL A 79 -11.14 7.29 10.45
C VAL A 79 -12.63 7.62 10.59
N GLU A 80 -12.97 8.86 10.93
CA GLU A 80 -14.36 9.32 11.07
C GLU A 80 -15.10 9.31 9.72
N THR A 81 -14.44 9.65 8.61
CA THR A 81 -15.00 9.54 7.26
C THR A 81 -15.33 8.08 6.94
N ALA A 82 -14.41 7.16 7.19
CA ALA A 82 -14.62 5.74 6.92
C ALA A 82 -15.73 5.16 7.83
N ARG A 83 -15.70 5.50 9.12
CA ARG A 83 -16.74 5.12 10.09
C ARG A 83 -18.11 5.59 9.64
N LYS A 84 -18.22 6.87 9.22
CA LYS A 84 -19.48 7.44 8.72
C LYS A 84 -19.99 6.71 7.49
N ALA A 85 -19.13 6.40 6.52
CA ALA A 85 -19.52 5.63 5.35
C ALA A 85 -20.03 4.22 5.73
N GLY A 86 -19.37 3.59 6.72
CA GLY A 86 -19.73 2.27 7.26
C GLY A 86 -21.10 2.21 7.96
N GLU A 87 -21.70 3.35 8.30
CA GLU A 87 -23.08 3.42 8.82
C GLU A 87 -24.14 3.21 7.74
N HIS A 88 -23.79 3.42 6.47
CA HIS A 88 -24.73 3.44 5.34
C HIS A 88 -24.53 2.27 4.36
N ALA A 89 -23.30 1.78 4.21
CA ALA A 89 -22.98 0.61 3.39
C ALA A 89 -21.84 -0.21 4.02
N PRO A 90 -21.72 -1.52 3.73
CA PRO A 90 -20.60 -2.32 4.23
C PRO A 90 -19.25 -1.70 3.86
N LEU A 91 -18.42 -1.42 4.88
CA LEU A 91 -17.07 -0.89 4.71
C LEU A 91 -16.05 -2.02 4.68
N ARG A 92 -15.32 -2.15 3.57
CA ARG A 92 -14.32 -3.20 3.34
C ARG A 92 -13.09 -2.59 2.66
N PRO A 93 -11.91 -2.58 3.30
CA PRO A 93 -11.62 -3.13 4.62
C PRO A 93 -12.27 -2.32 5.74
N GLY A 94 -12.42 -2.91 6.93
CA GLY A 94 -13.00 -2.20 8.08
C GLY A 94 -12.06 -1.14 8.68
N VAL A 95 -12.61 -0.26 9.54
CA VAL A 95 -11.87 0.88 10.14
C VAL A 95 -10.64 0.49 10.95
N LYS A 96 -10.60 -0.75 11.50
CA LYS A 96 -9.48 -1.26 12.30
C LYS A 96 -8.15 -1.16 11.55
N ALA A 97 -8.16 -1.39 10.24
CA ALA A 97 -6.94 -1.31 9.43
C ALA A 97 -6.41 0.13 9.34
N LEU A 98 -7.30 1.13 9.22
CA LEU A 98 -6.91 2.54 9.26
C LEU A 98 -6.38 2.92 10.65
N ASP A 99 -7.07 2.52 11.72
CA ASP A 99 -6.67 2.81 13.11
C ASP A 99 -5.26 2.27 13.43
N VAL A 100 -4.94 1.07 12.94
CA VAL A 100 -3.65 0.42 13.17
C VAL A 100 -2.54 1.02 12.31
N CYS A 101 -2.76 1.14 10.99
CA CYS A 101 -1.70 1.49 10.04
C CYS A 101 -1.41 3.00 9.93
N GLN A 102 -2.28 3.87 10.45
CA GLN A 102 -2.00 5.32 10.45
C GLN A 102 -0.93 5.76 11.46
N ASP A 103 -0.56 4.89 12.41
CA ASP A 103 0.42 5.17 13.45
C ASP A 103 1.50 4.08 13.51
N ARG A 104 2.74 4.43 13.15
CA ARG A 104 3.86 3.47 13.05
C ARG A 104 4.11 2.69 14.35
N VAL A 105 3.88 3.29 15.52
CA VAL A 105 4.04 2.58 16.80
C VAL A 105 2.90 1.59 17.02
N THR A 106 1.66 2.00 16.72
CA THR A 106 0.50 1.11 16.80
C THR A 106 0.64 -0.06 15.83
N GLU A 107 1.05 0.20 14.59
CA GLU A 107 1.34 -0.81 13.57
C GLU A 107 2.39 -1.81 14.06
N LYS A 108 3.58 -1.33 14.48
CA LYS A 108 4.65 -2.21 14.94
C LYS A 108 4.22 -3.06 16.15
N ARG A 109 3.49 -2.48 17.10
CA ARG A 109 2.92 -3.22 18.24
C ARG A 109 1.96 -4.31 17.77
N PHE A 110 1.06 -3.99 16.84
CA PHE A 110 0.13 -4.95 16.28
C PHE A 110 0.87 -6.13 15.62
N VAL A 111 1.89 -5.85 14.80
CA VAL A 111 2.71 -6.88 14.15
C VAL A 111 3.44 -7.74 15.18
N ASN A 112 4.09 -7.13 16.18
CA ASN A 112 4.80 -7.88 17.21
C ASN A 112 3.86 -8.70 18.10
N GLN A 113 2.65 -8.21 18.40
CA GLN A 113 1.62 -8.95 19.12
C GLN A 113 1.10 -10.16 18.34
N ALA A 114 1.15 -10.12 17.01
CA ALA A 114 0.87 -11.26 16.14
C ALA A 114 2.03 -12.28 16.09
N GLY A 115 3.09 -12.11 16.88
CA GLY A 115 4.26 -12.99 16.91
C GLY A 115 5.17 -12.84 15.69
N ILE A 116 5.10 -11.70 14.99
CA ILE A 116 5.88 -11.41 13.79
C ILE A 116 7.00 -10.45 14.14
N GLU A 117 8.21 -10.77 13.67
CA GLU A 117 9.38 -9.93 13.87
C GLU A 117 9.30 -8.66 13.01
N THR A 118 9.71 -7.55 13.59
CA THR A 118 9.91 -6.27 12.90
C THR A 118 11.32 -5.78 13.19
N THR A 119 11.77 -4.77 12.44
CA THR A 119 12.94 -3.98 12.83
C THR A 119 12.82 -3.51 14.30
N PRO A 120 13.87 -3.65 15.14
CA PRO A 120 13.85 -3.16 16.52
C PRO A 120 13.52 -1.67 16.58
N TRP A 121 12.62 -1.30 17.50
CA TRP A 121 12.09 0.06 17.55
C TRP A 121 11.81 0.56 18.97
N ARG A 122 11.70 1.88 19.12
CA ARG A 122 11.28 2.60 20.33
C ARG A 122 10.38 3.77 19.99
N ALA A 123 9.33 3.99 20.78
CA ALA A 123 8.54 5.22 20.68
C ALA A 123 9.33 6.39 21.27
N VAL A 124 9.21 7.57 20.67
CA VAL A 124 9.91 8.78 21.08
C VAL A 124 8.93 9.96 21.08
N SER A 125 8.70 10.56 22.24
CA SER A 125 7.81 11.70 22.44
C SER A 125 8.53 12.92 23.01
N THR A 126 9.79 12.77 23.42
CA THR A 126 10.63 13.85 23.95
C THR A 126 12.08 13.71 23.45
N ALA A 127 12.86 14.80 23.55
CA ALA A 127 14.28 14.77 23.22
C ALA A 127 15.09 13.83 24.12
N GLN A 128 14.68 13.68 25.39
CA GLN A 128 15.31 12.73 26.31
C GLN A 128 15.04 11.28 25.85
N GLU A 129 13.78 10.95 25.55
CA GLU A 129 13.42 9.63 25.00
C GLU A 129 14.15 9.33 23.68
N ALA A 130 14.43 10.35 22.86
CA ALA A 130 15.20 10.18 21.63
C ALA A 130 16.63 9.70 21.90
N ASN A 131 17.31 10.30 22.89
CA ASN A 131 18.66 9.90 23.29
C ASN A 131 18.67 8.50 23.93
N GLU A 132 17.75 8.23 24.85
CA GLU A 132 17.62 6.92 25.51
C GLU A 132 17.34 5.80 24.49
N ALA A 133 16.46 6.06 23.52
CA ALA A 133 16.16 5.14 22.44
C ALA A 133 17.40 4.89 21.55
N ALA A 134 18.18 5.93 21.26
CA ALA A 134 19.37 5.83 20.44
C ALA A 134 20.48 5.01 21.12
N GLU A 135 20.65 5.18 22.44
CA GLU A 135 21.58 4.36 23.23
C GLU A 135 21.12 2.89 23.28
N ALA A 136 19.83 2.64 23.45
CA ALA A 136 19.28 1.29 23.57
C ALA A 136 19.27 0.50 22.25
N LEU A 137 19.00 1.15 21.11
CA LEU A 137 18.91 0.48 19.81
C LEU A 137 20.26 0.36 19.09
N GLY A 138 21.23 1.22 19.43
CA GLY A 138 22.47 1.34 18.68
C GLY A 138 22.27 2.07 17.34
N MET A 139 23.37 2.30 16.63
CA MET A 139 23.42 3.11 15.40
C MET A 139 24.04 2.35 14.22
N PRO A 140 23.68 2.67 12.96
CA PRO A 140 22.75 3.73 12.57
C PRO A 140 21.27 3.38 12.85
N ALA A 141 20.46 4.41 13.04
CA ALA A 141 19.01 4.31 13.23
C ALA A 141 18.28 5.34 12.36
N ILE A 142 16.98 5.16 12.19
CA ILE A 142 16.11 6.09 11.48
C ILE A 142 14.99 6.55 12.40
N LEU A 143 14.91 7.86 12.62
CA LEU A 143 13.81 8.49 13.34
C LEU A 143 12.72 8.86 12.34
N LYS A 144 11.49 8.44 12.58
CA LYS A 144 10.33 8.72 11.73
C LYS A 144 9.21 9.34 12.55
N THR A 145 8.51 10.33 12.01
CA THR A 145 7.23 10.78 12.55
C THR A 145 6.24 9.61 12.58
N ARG A 146 5.43 9.51 13.64
CA ARG A 146 4.50 8.36 13.81
C ARG A 146 3.38 8.32 12.77
N ARG A 147 2.96 9.49 12.29
CA ARG A 147 1.83 9.66 11.38
C ARG A 147 2.23 10.54 10.20
N MET A 148 1.50 10.44 9.09
CA MET A 148 1.64 11.32 7.91
C MET A 148 3.00 11.27 7.19
N GLY A 149 3.91 10.36 7.54
CA GLY A 149 5.15 10.13 6.82
C GLY A 149 4.96 9.19 5.63
N TYR A 150 5.47 9.55 4.45
CA TYR A 150 5.39 8.78 3.21
C TYR A 150 6.57 9.10 2.27
N ASP A 151 6.96 8.16 1.40
CA ASP A 151 8.00 8.34 0.37
C ASP A 151 9.26 9.05 0.92
N GLY A 152 9.70 8.65 2.12
CA GLY A 152 10.86 9.20 2.82
C GLY A 152 10.71 10.59 3.45
N LYS A 153 9.50 11.17 3.47
CA LYS A 153 9.21 12.42 4.21
C LYS A 153 8.94 12.15 5.68
N GLY A 154 9.33 13.11 6.52
CA GLY A 154 9.12 13.02 7.96
C GLY A 154 10.01 11.96 8.63
N GLN A 155 11.20 11.73 8.08
CA GLN A 155 12.20 10.83 8.66
C GLN A 155 13.62 11.40 8.56
N GLN A 156 14.50 10.99 9.47
CA GLN A 156 15.89 11.42 9.53
C GLN A 156 16.78 10.25 9.97
N VAL A 157 17.86 10.02 9.22
CA VAL A 157 18.88 9.03 9.61
C VAL A 157 19.78 9.62 10.68
N ILE A 158 19.94 8.87 11.77
CA ILE A 158 20.80 9.19 12.91
C ILE A 158 22.01 8.26 12.84
N ARG A 159 23.21 8.84 12.82
CA ARG A 159 24.47 8.09 12.72
C ARG A 159 25.23 8.02 14.05
N ALA A 160 25.03 9.00 14.93
CA ALA A 160 25.57 9.00 16.28
C ALA A 160 24.44 9.23 17.30
N PRO A 161 24.46 8.58 18.47
CA PRO A 161 23.41 8.78 19.48
C PRO A 161 23.24 10.24 19.91
N SER A 162 24.33 11.01 19.91
CA SER A 162 24.33 12.45 20.22
C SER A 162 23.44 13.29 19.29
N ASP A 163 23.14 12.80 18.08
CA ASP A 163 22.36 13.54 17.09
C ASP A 163 20.85 13.35 17.28
N ALA A 164 20.42 12.43 18.16
CA ALA A 164 19.02 12.00 18.24
C ALA A 164 18.08 13.12 18.73
N ALA A 165 18.44 13.84 19.79
CA ALA A 165 17.67 14.98 20.28
C ALA A 165 17.53 16.10 19.22
N ALA A 166 18.60 16.39 18.48
CA ALA A 166 18.58 17.39 17.42
C ALA A 166 17.69 16.95 16.23
N ALA A 167 17.76 15.67 15.86
CA ALA A 167 16.89 15.10 14.83
C ALA A 167 15.40 15.15 15.24
N PHE A 168 15.09 14.84 16.49
CA PHE A 168 13.73 14.95 17.02
C PHE A 168 13.20 16.39 16.95
N ALA A 169 14.02 17.37 17.35
CA ALA A 169 13.66 18.78 17.23
C ALA A 169 13.48 19.23 15.77
N ALA A 170 14.32 18.74 14.85
CA ALA A 170 14.21 19.03 13.42
C ALA A 170 12.93 18.45 12.78
N LEU A 171 12.40 17.34 13.30
CA LEU A 171 11.09 16.81 12.95
C LEU A 171 9.92 17.53 13.65
N GLY A 172 10.19 18.65 14.34
CA GLY A 172 9.18 19.48 14.98
C GLY A 172 8.79 19.04 16.39
N GLY A 173 9.51 18.08 16.99
CA GLY A 173 9.22 17.60 18.34
C GLY A 173 7.87 16.87 18.48
N VAL A 174 7.32 16.39 17.36
CA VAL A 174 6.08 15.60 17.33
C VAL A 174 6.36 14.15 17.70
N PRO A 175 5.35 13.36 18.11
CA PRO A 175 5.54 11.94 18.39
C PRO A 175 6.18 11.18 17.21
N CYS A 176 7.28 10.50 17.51
CA CYS A 176 8.14 9.78 16.58
C CYS A 176 8.32 8.30 16.99
N ILE A 177 8.92 7.54 16.09
CA ILE A 177 9.44 6.20 16.31
C ILE A 177 10.90 6.18 15.85
N LEU A 178 11.79 5.63 16.68
CA LEU A 178 13.16 5.35 16.31
C LEU A 178 13.27 3.86 15.96
N GLU A 179 13.77 3.55 14.77
CA GLU A 179 13.99 2.18 14.30
C GLU A 179 15.48 1.96 14.04
N ALA A 180 16.01 0.82 14.48
CA ALA A 180 17.36 0.40 14.10
C ALA A 180 17.47 0.18 12.58
N PHE A 181 18.66 0.26 12.00
CA PHE A 181 18.83 -0.24 10.64
C PHE A 181 18.74 -1.77 10.62
N ALA A 182 17.82 -2.31 9.82
CA ALA A 182 17.76 -3.75 9.61
C ALA A 182 19.01 -4.21 8.81
N PRO A 183 19.70 -5.29 9.23
CA PRO A 183 20.83 -5.84 8.49
C PRO A 183 20.33 -6.73 7.34
N PHE A 184 19.55 -6.13 6.44
CA PHE A 184 18.91 -6.85 5.35
C PHE A 184 19.82 -6.95 4.12
N VAL A 185 19.67 -8.04 3.37
CA VAL A 185 20.35 -8.24 2.08
C VAL A 185 19.44 -7.91 0.90
N ARG A 186 18.12 -7.97 1.10
CA ARG A 186 17.10 -7.66 0.08
C ARG A 186 15.85 -7.08 0.71
N GLU A 187 15.19 -6.19 -0.01
CA GLU A 187 13.81 -5.78 0.28
C GLU A 187 12.87 -6.57 -0.62
N VAL A 188 11.83 -7.15 -0.02
CA VAL A 188 10.77 -7.86 -0.75
C VAL A 188 9.41 -7.41 -0.24
N SER A 189 8.35 -7.71 -0.98
CA SER A 189 6.98 -7.52 -0.49
C SER A 189 6.10 -8.68 -0.90
N VAL A 190 5.16 -9.02 -0.04
CA VAL A 190 4.04 -9.92 -0.37
C VAL A 190 2.76 -9.08 -0.46
N VAL A 191 2.03 -9.25 -1.57
CA VAL A 191 0.68 -8.69 -1.73
C VAL A 191 -0.30 -9.83 -1.53
N ALA A 192 -1.25 -9.65 -0.62
CA ALA A 192 -2.20 -10.70 -0.26
C ALA A 192 -3.62 -10.14 -0.17
N ALA A 193 -4.58 -10.98 -0.56
CA ALA A 193 -6.00 -10.74 -0.49
C ALA A 193 -6.65 -11.63 0.57
N ARG A 194 -7.63 -11.09 1.28
CA ARG A 194 -8.58 -11.87 2.09
C ARG A 194 -10.01 -11.54 1.67
N SER A 195 -10.79 -12.56 1.38
CA SER A 195 -12.22 -12.43 1.03
C SER A 195 -13.11 -12.40 2.28
N VAL A 196 -14.40 -12.08 2.07
CA VAL A 196 -15.42 -12.01 3.13
C VAL A 196 -15.61 -13.33 3.88
N ASP A 197 -15.42 -14.47 3.21
CA ASP A 197 -15.50 -15.81 3.80
C ASP A 197 -14.18 -16.25 4.47
N GLY A 198 -13.16 -15.38 4.49
CA GLY A 198 -11.88 -15.62 5.13
C GLY A 198 -10.86 -16.37 4.29
N ALA A 199 -11.15 -16.70 3.02
CA ALA A 199 -10.13 -17.27 2.14
C ALA A 199 -9.00 -16.26 1.90
N ILE A 200 -7.77 -16.74 1.95
CA ILE A 200 -6.56 -15.93 1.77
C ILE A 200 -5.81 -16.42 0.54
N SER A 201 -5.34 -15.47 -0.28
CA SER A 201 -4.55 -15.73 -1.47
C SER A 201 -3.44 -14.69 -1.58
N ALA A 202 -2.20 -15.12 -1.81
CA ALA A 202 -1.04 -14.25 -1.90
C ALA A 202 -0.34 -14.38 -3.25
N PHE A 203 0.06 -13.25 -3.81
CA PHE A 203 0.96 -13.22 -4.96
C PHE A 203 2.37 -13.68 -4.56
N PRO A 204 3.17 -14.18 -5.52
CA PRO A 204 4.60 -14.40 -5.30
C PRO A 204 5.28 -13.14 -4.76
N LEU A 205 6.36 -13.34 -3.99
CA LEU A 205 7.19 -12.24 -3.52
C LEU A 205 7.68 -11.40 -4.70
N ALA A 206 7.66 -10.09 -4.53
CA ALA A 206 8.34 -9.15 -5.42
C ALA A 206 9.57 -8.61 -4.72
N GLN A 207 10.73 -8.59 -5.39
CA GLN A 207 11.94 -7.94 -4.90
C GLN A 207 11.87 -6.46 -5.27
N ASN A 208 12.05 -5.59 -4.29
CA ASN A 208 11.85 -4.16 -4.42
C ASN A 208 13.18 -3.43 -4.32
N HIS A 209 13.35 -2.40 -5.14
CA HIS A 209 14.49 -1.48 -5.08
C HIS A 209 13.98 -0.06 -4.88
N HIS A 210 14.43 0.57 -3.80
CA HIS A 210 14.09 1.95 -3.45
C HIS A 210 15.27 2.89 -3.69
N GLU A 211 14.98 4.11 -4.15
CA GLU A 211 15.95 5.20 -4.22
C GLU A 211 15.34 6.44 -3.58
N GLY A 212 16.07 7.05 -2.64
CA GLY A 212 15.57 8.23 -1.93
C GLY A 212 14.27 7.99 -1.15
N GLY A 213 13.98 6.74 -0.75
CA GLY A 213 12.74 6.37 -0.07
C GLY A 213 11.55 6.19 -1.00
N ILE A 214 11.75 6.16 -2.32
CA ILE A 214 10.69 5.94 -3.32
C ILE A 214 10.97 4.63 -4.06
N LEU A 215 9.94 3.79 -4.21
CA LEU A 215 10.04 2.56 -5.01
C LEU A 215 10.39 2.90 -6.46
N ARG A 216 11.50 2.35 -6.96
CA ARG A 216 11.92 2.47 -8.36
C ARG A 216 11.50 1.27 -9.18
N THR A 217 11.82 0.07 -8.69
CA THR A 217 11.64 -1.17 -9.44
C THR A 217 11.11 -2.27 -8.54
N SER A 218 10.19 -3.07 -9.08
CA SER A 218 9.79 -4.37 -8.50
C SER A 218 10.04 -5.47 -9.52
N ILE A 219 10.69 -6.56 -9.10
CA ILE A 219 10.94 -7.76 -9.90
C ILE A 219 10.14 -8.91 -9.29
N ALA A 220 9.25 -9.50 -10.09
CA ALA A 220 8.36 -10.55 -9.63
C ALA A 220 8.22 -11.69 -10.67
N PRO A 221 8.24 -12.97 -10.24
CA PRO A 221 8.60 -13.44 -8.91
C PRO A 221 10.02 -13.02 -8.49
N ALA A 222 10.23 -12.80 -7.19
CA ALA A 222 11.53 -12.41 -6.66
C ALA A 222 12.54 -13.56 -6.86
N PRO A 223 13.68 -13.35 -7.54
CA PRO A 223 14.63 -14.42 -7.83
C PRO A 223 15.15 -15.10 -6.55
N GLY A 224 15.15 -16.43 -6.50
CA GLY A 224 15.66 -17.18 -5.35
C GLY A 224 14.91 -16.88 -4.05
N SER A 225 13.57 -16.79 -4.12
CA SER A 225 12.71 -16.52 -2.96
C SER A 225 11.69 -17.63 -2.65
N ASP A 226 11.74 -18.76 -3.38
CA ASP A 226 10.77 -19.86 -3.23
C ASP A 226 10.72 -20.40 -1.80
N ALA A 227 11.89 -20.52 -1.16
CA ALA A 227 12.00 -20.96 0.24
C ALA A 227 11.39 -19.96 1.25
N LEU A 228 11.23 -18.69 0.88
CA LEU A 228 10.67 -17.62 1.72
C LEU A 228 9.14 -17.51 1.58
N ALA A 229 8.56 -18.09 0.52
CA ALA A 229 7.14 -17.94 0.22
C ALA A 229 6.21 -18.45 1.35
N PRO A 230 6.47 -19.61 2.00
CA PRO A 230 5.63 -20.06 3.12
C PRO A 230 5.62 -19.09 4.30
N ASP A 231 6.78 -18.52 4.66
CA ASP A 231 6.88 -17.55 5.75
C ASP A 231 6.24 -16.21 5.40
N ALA A 232 6.42 -15.74 4.16
CA ALA A 232 5.75 -14.54 3.68
C ALA A 232 4.23 -14.68 3.70
N LEU A 233 3.70 -15.84 3.27
CA LEU A 233 2.27 -16.14 3.36
C LEU A 233 1.80 -16.20 4.81
N ARG A 234 2.54 -16.87 5.69
CA ARG A 234 2.22 -16.94 7.14
C ARG A 234 2.14 -15.54 7.75
N ILE A 235 3.11 -14.68 7.45
CA ILE A 235 3.14 -13.28 7.91
C ILE A 235 1.92 -12.51 7.38
N ALA A 236 1.67 -12.56 6.08
CA ALA A 236 0.54 -11.87 5.46
C ALA A 236 -0.81 -12.35 6.02
N SER A 237 -0.98 -13.67 6.21
CA SER A 237 -2.19 -14.26 6.78
C SER A 237 -2.43 -13.79 8.21
N ALA A 238 -1.40 -13.82 9.07
CA ALA A 238 -1.53 -13.35 10.45
C ALA A 238 -1.88 -11.86 10.54
N VAL A 239 -1.34 -11.03 9.64
CA VAL A 239 -1.72 -9.61 9.52
C VAL A 239 -3.19 -9.46 9.07
N LEU A 240 -3.58 -10.16 7.99
CA LEU A 240 -4.95 -10.11 7.45
C LEU A 240 -5.99 -10.56 8.47
N GLU A 241 -5.73 -11.66 9.18
CA GLU A 241 -6.59 -12.21 10.23
C GLU A 241 -6.64 -11.28 11.45
N GLY A 242 -5.48 -10.81 11.91
CA GLY A 242 -5.38 -9.91 13.04
C GLY A 242 -6.12 -8.59 12.82
N LEU A 243 -6.20 -8.10 11.58
CA LEU A 243 -6.97 -6.91 11.21
C LEU A 243 -8.46 -7.19 10.92
N ASP A 244 -8.89 -8.46 10.89
CA ASP A 244 -10.15 -8.91 10.29
C ASP A 244 -10.39 -8.26 8.91
N TYR A 245 -9.35 -8.33 8.09
CA TYR A 245 -9.25 -7.58 6.85
C TYR A 245 -10.08 -8.21 5.73
N VAL A 246 -10.73 -7.39 4.90
CA VAL A 246 -11.36 -7.81 3.64
C VAL A 246 -10.89 -6.89 2.53
N GLY A 247 -10.25 -7.45 1.51
CA GLY A 247 -9.59 -6.69 0.47
C GLY A 247 -8.15 -7.16 0.27
N VAL A 248 -7.35 -6.29 -0.35
CA VAL A 248 -5.90 -6.48 -0.54
C VAL A 248 -5.09 -5.58 0.37
N LEU A 249 -4.00 -6.09 0.91
CA LEU A 249 -2.93 -5.34 1.55
C LEU A 249 -1.55 -5.80 1.04
N ALA A 250 -0.53 -5.00 1.32
CA ALA A 250 0.86 -5.41 1.14
C ALA A 250 1.60 -5.40 2.48
N VAL A 251 2.50 -6.37 2.63
CA VAL A 251 3.49 -6.39 3.72
C VAL A 251 4.86 -6.20 3.10
N GLU A 252 5.54 -5.12 3.50
CA GLU A 252 6.93 -4.89 3.13
C GLU A 252 7.86 -5.62 4.09
N LEU A 253 8.84 -6.31 3.54
CA LEU A 253 9.68 -7.27 4.25
C LEU A 253 11.15 -7.01 3.95
N PHE A 254 11.96 -7.15 4.99
CA PHE A 254 13.41 -7.26 4.89
C PHE A 254 13.81 -8.73 4.95
N VAL A 255 14.61 -9.17 3.98
CA VAL A 255 15.27 -10.49 4.01
C VAL A 255 16.62 -10.32 4.68
N LEU A 256 16.85 -11.03 5.78
CA LEU A 256 18.13 -11.04 6.48
C LEU A 256 19.11 -12.07 5.88
N GLU A 257 20.39 -11.98 6.25
CA GLU A 257 21.43 -12.93 5.80
C GLU A 257 21.12 -14.40 6.16
N ASP A 258 20.46 -14.62 7.30
CA ASP A 258 20.06 -15.95 7.79
C ASP A 258 18.75 -16.47 7.16
N GLY A 259 18.16 -15.72 6.22
CA GLY A 259 16.92 -16.07 5.54
C GLY A 259 15.64 -15.71 6.30
N ARG A 260 15.73 -15.09 7.49
CA ARG A 260 14.53 -14.61 8.20
C ARG A 260 13.91 -13.40 7.51
N LEU A 261 12.60 -13.25 7.72
CA LEU A 261 11.82 -12.12 7.23
C LEU A 261 11.43 -11.20 8.38
N TRP A 262 11.78 -9.93 8.28
CA TRP A 262 11.32 -8.88 9.19
C TRP A 262 10.32 -7.98 8.49
N VAL A 263 9.22 -7.65 9.17
CA VAL A 263 8.25 -6.67 8.65
C VAL A 263 8.80 -5.25 8.82
N ASN A 264 8.88 -4.54 7.69
CA ASN A 264 9.16 -3.12 7.64
C ASN A 264 7.89 -2.32 7.98
N GLU A 265 6.86 -2.42 7.13
CA GLU A 265 5.55 -1.75 7.29
C GLU A 265 4.43 -2.53 6.58
N ILE A 266 3.18 -2.17 6.85
CA ILE A 266 1.99 -2.73 6.21
C ILE A 266 1.22 -1.62 5.51
N ALA A 267 0.88 -1.84 4.24
CA ALA A 267 -0.01 -0.96 3.50
C ALA A 267 -1.41 -1.59 3.42
N PRO A 268 -2.43 -1.09 4.15
CA PRO A 268 -3.79 -1.65 4.16
C PRO A 268 -4.57 -1.22 2.92
N ARG A 269 -4.02 -1.54 1.74
CA ARG A 269 -4.56 -1.25 0.42
C ARG A 269 -3.80 -2.01 -0.66
N VAL A 270 -4.29 -1.93 -1.89
CA VAL A 270 -3.47 -2.20 -3.08
C VAL A 270 -2.19 -1.37 -3.05
N HIS A 271 -1.10 -1.93 -3.55
CA HIS A 271 0.24 -1.41 -3.34
C HIS A 271 1.03 -1.25 -4.63
N ASN A 272 1.96 -0.29 -4.63
CA ASN A 272 2.81 0.02 -5.77
C ASN A 272 3.63 -1.20 -6.22
N THR A 273 4.16 -1.94 -5.25
CA THR A 273 4.94 -3.17 -5.49
C THR A 273 4.11 -4.33 -6.07
N GLY A 274 2.79 -4.19 -6.16
CA GLY A 274 1.91 -5.17 -6.80
C GLY A 274 1.49 -4.78 -8.23
N HIS A 275 1.92 -3.64 -8.77
CA HIS A 275 1.46 -3.18 -10.09
C HIS A 275 1.87 -4.10 -11.24
N TRP A 276 2.94 -4.89 -11.05
CA TRP A 276 3.33 -5.96 -11.99
C TRP A 276 2.21 -6.98 -12.25
N THR A 277 1.34 -7.22 -11.27
CA THR A 277 0.23 -8.19 -11.39
C THR A 277 -0.80 -7.81 -12.46
N MET A 278 -0.84 -6.55 -12.90
CA MET A 278 -1.77 -6.09 -13.92
C MET A 278 -1.56 -6.76 -15.28
N ASP A 279 -0.31 -7.10 -15.61
CA ASP A 279 0.06 -7.65 -16.92
C ASP A 279 0.71 -9.03 -16.84
N ALA A 280 1.08 -9.51 -15.65
CA ALA A 280 1.73 -10.80 -15.47
C ALA A 280 0.87 -11.85 -14.74
N CYS A 281 -0.31 -11.49 -14.25
CA CYS A 281 -1.24 -12.40 -13.59
C CYS A 281 -2.61 -12.38 -14.27
N ALA A 282 -3.33 -13.51 -14.22
CA ALA A 282 -4.70 -13.58 -14.71
C ALA A 282 -5.66 -12.66 -13.92
N ALA A 283 -5.36 -12.50 -12.61
CA ALA A 283 -6.02 -11.58 -11.72
C ALA A 283 -5.03 -10.57 -11.15
N SER A 284 -5.23 -9.29 -11.43
CA SER A 284 -4.41 -8.23 -10.84
C SER A 284 -4.74 -8.08 -9.35
N GLN A 285 -3.86 -7.41 -8.59
CA GLN A 285 -4.20 -7.03 -7.21
C GLN A 285 -5.46 -6.17 -7.11
N PHE A 286 -5.78 -5.38 -8.14
CA PHE A 286 -6.96 -4.52 -8.15
C PHE A 286 -8.21 -5.35 -8.35
N GLU A 287 -8.18 -6.30 -9.27
CA GLU A 287 -9.24 -7.28 -9.44
C GLU A 287 -9.43 -8.14 -8.18
N GLN A 288 -8.35 -8.61 -7.56
CA GLN A 288 -8.43 -9.34 -6.28
C GLN A 288 -9.11 -8.51 -5.20
N HIS A 289 -8.76 -7.22 -5.12
CA HIS A 289 -9.40 -6.30 -4.18
C HIS A 289 -10.89 -6.14 -4.48
N ILE A 290 -11.27 -5.90 -5.74
CA ILE A 290 -12.68 -5.77 -6.15
C ILE A 290 -13.46 -7.04 -5.85
N ARG A 291 -12.92 -8.22 -6.19
CA ARG A 291 -13.53 -9.51 -5.86
C ARG A 291 -13.75 -9.65 -4.36
N ALA A 292 -12.72 -9.38 -3.56
CA ALA A 292 -12.79 -9.49 -2.11
C ALA A 292 -13.87 -8.58 -1.52
N VAL A 293 -13.91 -7.29 -1.88
CA VAL A 293 -14.90 -6.35 -1.32
C VAL A 293 -16.32 -6.62 -1.85
N ALA A 294 -16.47 -7.13 -3.08
CA ALA A 294 -17.75 -7.59 -3.63
C ALA A 294 -18.22 -8.94 -3.04
N GLY A 295 -17.36 -9.62 -2.28
CA GLY A 295 -17.61 -10.96 -1.74
C GLY A 295 -17.65 -12.05 -2.81
N TRP A 296 -16.91 -11.88 -3.90
CA TRP A 296 -16.63 -12.89 -4.93
C TRP A 296 -15.48 -13.79 -4.47
N PRO A 297 -15.35 -15.02 -5.01
CA PRO A 297 -14.17 -15.84 -4.81
C PRO A 297 -12.92 -15.11 -5.31
N LEU A 298 -11.80 -15.28 -4.61
CA LEU A 298 -10.51 -14.76 -5.07
C LEU A 298 -10.08 -15.49 -6.36
N GLY A 299 -9.42 -14.77 -7.25
CA GLY A 299 -8.78 -15.32 -8.43
C GLY A 299 -7.43 -15.99 -8.12
N ASP A 300 -6.90 -16.70 -9.11
CA ASP A 300 -5.58 -17.33 -9.05
C ASP A 300 -4.47 -16.25 -9.05
N PRO A 301 -3.62 -16.20 -8.00
CA PRO A 301 -2.52 -15.25 -7.93
C PRO A 301 -1.30 -15.69 -8.76
N ALA A 302 -1.32 -16.87 -9.37
CA ALA A 302 -0.20 -17.40 -10.13
C ALA A 302 0.13 -16.49 -11.33
N PRO A 303 1.40 -16.13 -11.52
CA PRO A 303 1.83 -15.40 -12.69
C PRO A 303 1.85 -16.32 -13.91
N HIS A 304 1.49 -15.79 -15.08
CA HIS A 304 1.77 -16.43 -16.37
C HIS A 304 3.09 -15.94 -16.99
N SER A 305 3.68 -14.89 -16.43
CA SER A 305 4.94 -14.29 -16.90
C SER A 305 5.70 -13.67 -15.74
N ALA A 306 7.03 -13.66 -15.80
CA ALA A 306 7.83 -12.82 -14.94
C ALA A 306 7.70 -11.35 -15.40
N ALA A 307 7.85 -10.43 -14.46
CA ALA A 307 7.69 -9.01 -14.72
C ALA A 307 8.74 -8.18 -13.98
N ARG A 308 9.28 -7.18 -14.67
CA ARG A 308 9.96 -6.04 -14.08
C ARG A 308 9.05 -4.82 -14.21
N MET A 309 8.57 -4.32 -13.08
CA MET A 309 7.84 -3.06 -12.99
C MET A 309 8.83 -1.95 -12.70
N ASP A 310 8.84 -0.88 -13.50
CA ASP A 310 9.57 0.35 -13.21
C ASP A 310 8.59 1.52 -13.03
N ASN A 311 8.76 2.32 -11.98
CA ASN A 311 7.94 3.51 -11.76
C ASN A 311 8.35 4.62 -12.73
N LEU A 312 7.37 5.39 -13.19
CA LEU A 312 7.60 6.63 -13.94
C LEU A 312 7.36 7.81 -12.97
N ILE A 313 8.43 8.33 -12.38
CA ILE A 313 8.39 9.42 -11.40
C ILE A 313 8.74 10.74 -12.09
N TRP A 314 7.96 11.78 -11.81
CA TRP A 314 8.19 13.13 -12.33
C TRP A 314 8.36 13.16 -13.86
N ASP A 315 9.57 13.43 -14.35
CA ASP A 315 9.94 13.59 -15.76
C ASP A 315 10.21 12.27 -16.47
N ASP A 316 10.35 11.15 -15.75
CA ASP A 316 10.44 9.80 -16.33
C ASP A 316 9.25 9.51 -17.26
N VAL A 317 8.09 10.11 -16.99
CA VAL A 317 6.87 9.96 -17.81
C VAL A 317 7.04 10.51 -19.23
N ASN A 318 7.97 11.44 -19.45
CA ASN A 318 8.22 12.01 -20.78
C ASN A 318 8.81 10.98 -21.75
N ARG A 319 9.26 9.82 -21.26
CA ARG A 319 9.71 8.67 -22.06
C ARG A 319 8.56 7.87 -22.68
N TRP A 320 7.30 8.26 -22.45
CA TRP A 320 6.12 7.49 -22.83
C TRP A 320 6.09 7.08 -24.31
N GLN A 321 6.56 7.91 -25.26
CA GLN A 321 6.59 7.57 -26.69
C GLN A 321 7.52 6.39 -26.98
N ALA A 322 8.71 6.42 -26.37
CA ALA A 322 9.68 5.34 -26.53
C ALA A 322 9.16 4.05 -25.87
N LEU A 323 8.62 4.16 -24.66
CA LEU A 323 8.06 3.03 -23.92
C LEU A 323 6.85 2.40 -24.62
N ALA A 324 5.95 3.22 -25.18
CA ALA A 324 4.79 2.76 -25.94
C ALA A 324 5.17 2.05 -27.25
N SER A 325 6.39 2.28 -27.74
CA SER A 325 6.92 1.66 -28.97
C SER A 325 7.80 0.45 -28.68
N GLU A 326 8.09 0.14 -27.40
CA GLU A 326 8.96 -0.95 -26.98
C GLU A 326 8.17 -2.28 -26.99
N PRO A 327 8.58 -3.30 -27.77
CA PRO A 327 7.88 -4.59 -27.78
C PRO A 327 7.93 -5.30 -26.42
N GLY A 328 6.84 -5.94 -26.01
CA GLY A 328 6.77 -6.68 -24.73
C GLY A 328 6.64 -5.80 -23.50
N VAL A 329 6.31 -4.53 -23.69
CA VAL A 329 6.16 -3.53 -22.63
C VAL A 329 4.71 -3.09 -22.48
N CYS A 330 4.24 -3.11 -21.22
CA CYS A 330 2.90 -2.67 -20.84
C CYS A 330 3.01 -1.33 -20.11
N LEU A 331 2.63 -0.25 -20.79
CA LEU A 331 2.71 1.11 -20.27
C LEU A 331 1.40 1.52 -19.57
N HIS A 332 1.51 1.96 -18.31
CA HIS A 332 0.38 2.44 -17.51
C HIS A 332 0.58 3.91 -17.13
N LEU A 333 -0.23 4.79 -17.70
CA LEU A 333 -0.24 6.22 -17.37
C LEU A 333 -1.46 6.58 -16.54
N TYR A 334 -1.25 7.23 -15.40
CA TYR A 334 -2.34 7.58 -14.48
C TYR A 334 -3.14 8.81 -14.94
N GLY A 335 -2.69 9.46 -16.01
CA GLY A 335 -3.26 10.68 -16.57
C GLY A 335 -3.27 11.84 -15.58
N LYS A 336 -2.39 11.86 -14.58
CA LYS A 336 -2.25 13.02 -13.69
C LYS A 336 -1.91 14.25 -14.54
N GLY A 337 -2.32 15.44 -14.09
CA GLY A 337 -2.00 16.70 -14.77
C GLY A 337 -0.51 17.01 -14.71
N GLU A 338 -0.14 18.12 -14.09
CA GLU A 338 1.27 18.54 -13.99
C GLU A 338 2.17 17.47 -13.31
N ALA A 339 3.27 17.13 -13.99
CA ALA A 339 4.35 16.32 -13.43
C ALA A 339 5.16 17.16 -12.43
N ARG A 340 5.28 16.67 -11.19
CA ARG A 340 6.03 17.35 -10.11
C ARG A 340 7.14 16.44 -9.58
N PRO A 341 8.26 17.00 -9.08
CA PRO A 341 9.33 16.21 -8.50
C PRO A 341 8.80 15.21 -7.46
N GLY A 342 9.20 13.94 -7.59
CA GLY A 342 8.77 12.84 -6.72
C GLY A 342 7.34 12.31 -6.96
N ARG A 343 6.54 12.91 -7.85
CA ARG A 343 5.17 12.44 -8.13
C ARG A 343 5.20 11.21 -9.03
N LYS A 344 4.59 10.10 -8.60
CA LYS A 344 4.37 8.90 -9.42
C LYS A 344 3.35 9.20 -10.53
N MET A 345 3.78 9.23 -11.79
CA MET A 345 2.96 9.62 -12.96
C MET A 345 2.43 8.41 -13.74
N GLY A 346 3.11 7.28 -13.63
CA GLY A 346 2.75 6.02 -14.26
C GLY A 346 3.67 4.90 -13.78
N HIS A 347 3.56 3.74 -14.41
CA HIS A 347 4.53 2.67 -14.31
C HIS A 347 4.61 1.94 -15.65
N VAL A 348 5.61 1.08 -15.78
CA VAL A 348 5.79 0.24 -16.94
C VAL A 348 6.15 -1.18 -16.51
N ASN A 349 5.46 -2.17 -17.06
CA ASN A 349 5.76 -3.59 -16.82
C ASN A 349 6.45 -4.17 -18.06
N ARG A 350 7.63 -4.76 -17.87
CA ARG A 350 8.35 -5.51 -18.89
C ARG A 350 8.21 -7.00 -18.61
N LEU A 351 7.60 -7.73 -19.54
CA LEU A 351 7.31 -9.15 -19.35
C LEU A 351 8.44 -10.03 -19.89
N SER A 352 8.69 -11.13 -19.21
CA SER A 352 9.58 -12.20 -19.67
C SER A 352 9.00 -13.58 -19.30
N PRO A 353 9.45 -14.67 -19.94
CA PRO A 353 9.11 -16.02 -19.50
C PRO A 353 9.46 -16.23 -18.02
N LEU A 354 8.66 -17.06 -17.33
CA LEU A 354 9.02 -17.57 -16.00
C LEU A 354 10.27 -18.46 -16.14
N THR A 355 11.21 -18.32 -15.21
CA THR A 355 12.49 -19.05 -15.18
C THR A 355 12.47 -20.17 -14.17
#